data_AF-A0A9W7WSR0-F1
#
_entry.id   AF-A0A9W7WSR0-F1
#
_cell.length_a   1.000
_cell.length_b   1.000
_cell.length_c   1.000
_cell.angle_alpha   90.00
_cell.angle_beta   90.00
_cell.angle_gamma   90.00
#
_symmetry.space_group_name_H-M   'P 1'
#
loop_
_entity.id
_entity.type
_entity.pdbx_description
1 polymer ?
#
loop_
_entity_poly.entity_id
_entity_poly.type
_entity_poly.pdbx_seq_one_letter_code
_entity_poly.pdbx_strand_id
1 'polypeptide(L)'
;MGCFFSKKPRRKSPEKDSVLPAGDESATGSDLPETNNTALGSNSNQEAPKQYSWDKREKVDPKDFMLTGLKNETVGRLPGKLNGQQFVIQDCENCNIYVFDHSATITIDDCVNCRIVLGPVKGSVFFRDCKEIKCVVACQQFRTRDCKKMDIFLCCATQPIIESSTGMKFGCFQYYYPELAFHFKDAGLSIFNNNWSNIHDFTPVSGETNWSLLPEDASVLEHVPLPDSESEFKSVRISTEASRSIVPLTKGGRRKESEESCLFVFFAGDYTTANARKLIDEATSKDMVLIQTKEVSMRPEDVNRVFQNSAEGLTEWITKGSVVALELNGDGVVEACRAMADEMFNGTKVFVSESKSTSSHDVDNFFNFADMQMGL
;
A
#
# COMPACT_ATOMS: atom_id res chain seq x y z
N MET A 1 -9.96 10.21 48.31
CA MET A 1 -8.80 10.31 49.23
C MET A 1 -7.55 9.92 48.45
N GLY A 2 -6.41 10.62 48.58
CA GLY A 2 -5.11 10.29 47.93
C GLY A 2 -5.11 10.30 46.39
N CYS A 3 -4.56 11.24 45.61
CA CYS A 3 -3.35 12.09 45.66
C CYS A 3 -1.99 11.38 45.46
N PHE A 4 -1.09 12.12 44.77
CA PHE A 4 0.33 11.87 44.40
C PHE A 4 0.62 11.20 43.04
N PHE A 5 1.46 11.76 42.14
CA PHE A 5 1.98 13.14 41.99
C PHE A 5 2.51 13.37 40.55
N SER A 6 2.59 14.63 40.09
CA SER A 6 3.03 15.01 38.73
C SER A 6 4.45 15.62 38.70
N LYS A 7 5.23 15.39 37.63
CA LYS A 7 6.45 16.18 37.31
C LYS A 7 6.67 16.41 35.80
N LYS A 8 6.57 17.67 35.36
CA LYS A 8 7.26 18.22 34.17
C LYS A 8 8.51 18.99 34.64
N PRO A 9 9.59 19.09 33.86
CA PRO A 9 10.63 20.10 34.06
C PRO A 9 10.37 21.39 33.24
N ARG A 10 10.86 22.53 33.75
CA ARG A 10 10.73 23.88 33.17
C ARG A 10 12.12 24.39 32.69
N ARG A 11 12.14 25.29 31.71
CA ARG A 11 13.33 26.06 31.26
C ARG A 11 14.00 26.82 32.41
N LYS A 12 15.33 27.03 32.29
CA LYS A 12 16.05 28.23 32.74
C LYS A 12 17.25 28.52 31.82
N SER A 13 17.57 29.81 31.65
CA SER A 13 18.73 30.37 30.96
C SER A 13 19.66 31.07 31.96
N PRO A 14 20.86 31.49 31.53
CA PRO A 14 21.49 32.69 32.08
C PRO A 14 22.08 33.64 31.00
N GLU A 15 21.80 34.94 31.15
CA GLU A 15 22.77 36.03 30.91
C GLU A 15 23.59 36.21 32.22
N LYS A 16 24.72 36.94 32.37
CA LYS A 16 25.42 38.05 31.67
C LYS A 16 26.91 38.00 32.18
N ASP A 17 27.94 38.71 31.70
CA ASP A 17 28.12 40.17 31.54
C ASP A 17 29.40 40.55 30.75
N SER A 18 29.42 41.80 30.24
CA SER A 18 30.52 42.75 29.85
C SER A 18 32.02 42.31 29.82
N VAL A 19 32.92 42.90 28.99
CA VAL A 19 33.34 44.33 28.94
C VAL A 19 34.02 44.72 27.60
N LEU A 20 33.76 45.94 27.12
CA LEU A 20 34.48 46.79 26.11
C LEU A 20 35.20 47.95 26.88
N PRO A 21 36.14 48.79 26.34
CA PRO A 21 36.17 49.36 24.96
C PRO A 21 37.54 49.83 24.36
N ALA A 22 37.49 50.41 23.12
CA ALA A 22 38.44 51.37 22.48
C ALA A 22 39.94 50.95 22.33
N GLY A 23 40.83 51.50 21.48
CA GLY A 23 40.83 52.58 20.47
C GLY A 23 42.25 53.22 20.41
N ASP A 24 42.75 53.83 19.33
CA ASP A 24 42.28 53.90 17.93
C ASP A 24 43.37 54.49 16.96
N GLU A 25 43.03 54.70 15.68
CA GLU A 25 43.76 55.47 14.64
C GLU A 25 45.10 54.98 14.02
N SER A 26 45.26 55.41 12.76
CA SER A 26 46.25 55.20 11.71
C SER A 26 47.73 55.55 11.97
N ALA A 27 48.66 54.89 11.25
CA ALA A 27 49.80 55.58 10.60
C ALA A 27 50.43 54.81 9.42
N THR A 28 50.96 55.60 8.49
CA THR A 28 51.65 55.34 7.23
C THR A 28 52.91 54.45 7.24
N GLY A 29 53.17 53.76 6.12
CA GLY A 29 54.37 54.06 5.32
C GLY A 29 55.52 53.04 5.20
N SER A 30 56.12 53.05 4.00
CA SER A 30 57.51 52.70 3.62
C SER A 30 58.01 51.23 3.59
N ASP A 31 58.48 50.90 2.38
CA ASP A 31 59.75 50.26 2.02
C ASP A 31 59.94 48.71 2.01
N LEU A 32 60.18 48.24 0.78
CA LEU A 32 60.93 47.03 0.45
C LEU A 32 62.43 47.23 0.77
N PRO A 33 63.22 46.15 0.89
CA PRO A 33 64.05 45.84 -0.27
C PRO A 33 64.08 44.35 -0.65
N GLU A 34 64.50 44.12 -1.89
CA GLU A 34 64.64 42.84 -2.57
C GLU A 34 65.77 41.96 -1.98
N THR A 35 65.68 40.65 -2.17
CA THR A 35 66.85 39.83 -2.57
C THR A 35 66.41 38.64 -3.42
N ASN A 36 67.29 38.23 -4.34
CA ASN A 36 66.96 37.42 -5.52
C ASN A 36 67.16 35.90 -5.37
N ASN A 37 66.62 35.17 -6.37
CA ASN A 37 66.89 33.78 -6.75
C ASN A 37 66.21 32.69 -5.88
N THR A 38 65.69 31.58 -6.43
CA THR A 38 65.81 31.04 -7.80
C THR A 38 64.55 30.24 -8.18
N ALA A 39 64.18 30.22 -9.46
CA ALA A 39 63.03 29.45 -9.95
C ALA A 39 63.36 27.96 -10.16
N LEU A 40 62.44 27.07 -9.78
CA LEU A 40 62.25 25.71 -10.34
C LEU A 40 60.99 25.05 -9.74
N GLY A 41 60.18 24.39 -10.58
CA GLY A 41 59.10 23.49 -10.13
C GLY A 41 57.67 23.93 -10.45
N SER A 42 57.26 23.78 -11.71
CA SER A 42 55.84 23.78 -12.08
C SER A 42 55.13 22.55 -11.49
N ASN A 43 54.08 22.74 -10.69
CA ASN A 43 53.08 21.70 -10.44
C ASN A 43 51.74 22.31 -10.04
N SER A 44 50.97 22.75 -11.04
CA SER A 44 49.60 23.24 -10.87
C SER A 44 48.61 22.08 -10.72
N ASN A 45 48.71 21.33 -9.62
CA ASN A 45 47.61 20.50 -9.15
C ASN A 45 46.58 21.41 -8.49
N GLN A 46 45.65 21.95 -9.30
CA GLN A 46 44.38 22.43 -8.77
C GLN A 46 43.60 21.21 -8.28
N GLU A 47 43.67 20.92 -6.98
CA GLU A 47 42.75 19.97 -6.37
C GLU A 47 41.31 20.45 -6.63
N ALA A 48 40.52 19.62 -7.30
CA ALA A 48 39.09 19.89 -7.45
C ALA A 48 38.48 20.04 -6.05
N PRO A 49 37.59 21.03 -5.83
CA PRO A 49 37.04 21.30 -4.51
C PRO A 49 36.37 20.03 -3.95
N LYS A 50 36.67 19.70 -2.69
CA LYS A 50 36.18 18.50 -2.00
C LYS A 50 34.65 18.48 -2.05
N GLN A 51 34.10 17.63 -2.91
CA GLN A 51 32.67 17.48 -3.10
C GLN A 51 32.14 16.45 -2.09
N TYR A 52 31.35 16.90 -1.14
CA TYR A 52 30.80 16.05 -0.09
C TYR A 52 29.48 15.41 -0.53
N SER A 53 29.05 14.35 0.17
CA SER A 53 27.83 13.61 -0.18
C SER A 53 26.54 14.43 -0.04
N TRP A 54 26.56 15.51 0.74
CA TRP A 54 25.45 16.47 0.84
C TRP A 54 25.40 17.48 -0.31
N ASP A 55 26.52 17.75 -1.00
CA ASP A 55 26.58 18.65 -2.16
C ASP A 55 25.93 18.04 -3.42
N LYS A 56 25.62 16.74 -3.38
CA LYS A 56 24.90 15.98 -4.42
C LYS A 56 23.44 15.68 -4.06
N ARG A 57 22.92 16.17 -2.94
CA ARG A 57 21.49 16.01 -2.62
C ARG A 57 20.67 16.88 -3.56
N GLU A 58 19.77 16.25 -4.31
CA GLU A 58 18.72 16.97 -5.02
C GLU A 58 17.92 17.81 -4.01
N LYS A 59 17.60 19.05 -4.41
CA LYS A 59 16.80 19.95 -3.57
C LYS A 59 15.33 19.52 -3.66
N VAL A 60 14.93 18.69 -2.71
CA VAL A 60 13.54 18.28 -2.48
C VAL A 60 12.73 19.51 -2.03
N ASP A 61 11.78 19.99 -2.85
CA ASP A 61 10.82 21.01 -2.40
C ASP A 61 9.71 20.31 -1.59
N PRO A 62 9.39 20.74 -0.35
CA PRO A 62 8.25 20.22 0.40
C PRO A 62 6.93 20.22 -0.40
N LYS A 63 6.73 21.17 -1.31
CA LYS A 63 5.56 21.24 -2.20
C LYS A 63 5.42 20.04 -3.13
N ASP A 64 6.52 19.38 -3.51
CA ASP A 64 6.46 18.17 -4.31
C ASP A 64 5.83 17.00 -3.53
N PHE A 65 5.78 17.08 -2.20
CA PHE A 65 5.29 16.02 -1.30
C PHE A 65 4.00 16.40 -0.55
N MET A 66 3.37 17.52 -0.92
CA MET A 66 2.08 17.93 -0.37
C MET A 66 1.14 18.55 -1.41
N LEU A 67 -0.17 18.37 -1.19
CA LEU A 67 -1.24 19.09 -1.86
C LEU A 67 -2.08 19.75 -0.77
N THR A 68 -2.17 21.08 -0.75
CA THR A 68 -2.81 21.81 0.36
C THR A 68 -3.63 22.99 -0.12
N GLY A 69 -4.88 23.09 0.36
CA GLY A 69 -5.75 24.25 0.13
C GLY A 69 -6.31 24.40 -1.29
N LEU A 70 -6.21 23.36 -2.11
CA LEU A 70 -6.61 23.35 -3.53
C LEU A 70 -8.13 23.24 -3.68
N LYS A 71 -8.72 23.91 -4.68
CA LYS A 71 -10.18 23.93 -4.86
C LYS A 71 -10.61 23.84 -6.33
N ASN A 72 -11.43 22.84 -6.65
CA ASN A 72 -11.95 22.58 -8.00
C ASN A 72 -10.85 22.29 -9.03
N GLU A 73 -9.80 21.58 -8.61
CA GLU A 73 -8.62 21.28 -9.44
C GLU A 73 -8.45 19.77 -9.68
N THR A 74 -7.91 19.42 -10.86
CA THR A 74 -7.38 18.08 -11.16
C THR A 74 -5.85 18.12 -11.01
N VAL A 75 -5.32 17.42 -10.00
CA VAL A 75 -3.90 17.45 -9.59
C VAL A 75 -3.40 16.07 -9.18
N GLY A 76 -2.11 15.93 -8.87
CA GLY A 76 -1.57 14.62 -8.49
C GLY A 76 -0.08 14.47 -8.72
N ARG A 77 0.38 13.23 -8.92
CA ARG A 77 1.79 12.87 -9.16
C ARG A 77 1.88 11.76 -10.20
N LEU A 78 2.73 11.95 -11.19
CA LEU A 78 3.08 10.95 -12.21
C LEU A 78 4.01 9.87 -11.61
N PRO A 79 4.15 8.70 -12.28
CA PRO A 79 5.12 7.68 -11.90
C PRO A 79 6.55 8.22 -11.73
N GLY A 80 7.25 7.75 -10.70
CA GLY A 80 8.63 8.15 -10.39
C GLY A 80 8.79 9.56 -9.80
N LYS A 81 7.71 10.19 -9.31
CA LYS A 81 7.76 11.52 -8.66
C LYS A 81 7.82 11.45 -7.14
N LEU A 82 7.21 10.44 -6.52
CA LEU A 82 7.23 10.24 -5.07
C LEU A 82 8.29 9.22 -4.64
N ASN A 83 8.58 8.20 -5.46
CA ASN A 83 9.62 7.19 -5.19
C ASN A 83 9.64 6.70 -3.72
N GLY A 84 8.47 6.34 -3.18
CA GLY A 84 8.35 5.80 -1.83
C GLY A 84 8.50 6.81 -0.69
N GLN A 85 8.51 8.12 -0.95
CA GLN A 85 8.45 9.15 0.11
C GLN A 85 7.06 9.23 0.77
N GLN A 86 6.95 10.00 1.86
CA GLN A 86 5.67 10.38 2.46
C GLN A 86 4.95 11.41 1.58
N PHE A 87 3.62 11.36 1.56
CA PHE A 87 2.77 12.37 0.90
C PHE A 87 1.69 12.90 1.85
N VAL A 88 1.28 14.16 1.66
CA VAL A 88 0.22 14.81 2.46
C VAL A 88 -0.80 15.45 1.54
N ILE A 89 -2.09 15.23 1.80
CA ILE A 89 -3.21 15.89 1.14
C ILE A 89 -4.02 16.58 2.24
N GLN A 90 -4.25 17.89 2.15
CA GLN A 90 -4.88 18.65 3.23
C GLN A 90 -5.75 19.80 2.71
N ASP A 91 -6.87 20.10 3.36
CA ASP A 91 -7.73 21.26 3.05
C ASP A 91 -8.20 21.33 1.58
N CYS A 92 -8.32 20.19 0.88
CA CYS A 92 -8.74 20.15 -0.53
C CYS A 92 -10.26 20.05 -0.68
N GLU A 93 -10.84 20.81 -1.62
CA GLU A 93 -12.30 20.85 -1.86
C GLU A 93 -12.64 20.64 -3.35
N ASN A 94 -13.56 19.73 -3.67
CA ASN A 94 -14.02 19.46 -5.04
C ASN A 94 -12.88 19.06 -6.01
N CYS A 95 -11.81 18.44 -5.53
CA CYS A 95 -10.62 18.11 -6.33
C CYS A 95 -10.62 16.66 -6.84
N ASN A 96 -10.05 16.45 -8.03
CA ASN A 96 -9.63 15.14 -8.50
C ASN A 96 -8.12 14.98 -8.26
N ILE A 97 -7.71 13.97 -7.50
CA ILE A 97 -6.33 13.80 -7.02
C ILE A 97 -5.81 12.43 -7.45
N TYR A 98 -4.77 12.41 -8.29
CA TYR A 98 -4.26 11.19 -8.91
C TYR A 98 -2.78 10.96 -8.57
N VAL A 99 -2.50 10.10 -7.59
CA VAL A 99 -1.15 9.75 -7.17
C VAL A 99 -0.75 8.42 -7.81
N PHE A 100 -0.12 8.47 -8.99
CA PHE A 100 0.29 7.30 -9.77
C PHE A 100 1.73 6.87 -9.46
N ASP A 101 2.09 6.80 -8.18
CA ASP A 101 3.39 6.31 -7.70
C ASP A 101 3.23 5.62 -6.33
N HIS A 102 4.23 4.85 -5.92
CA HIS A 102 4.31 4.28 -4.58
C HIS A 102 4.75 5.32 -3.54
N SER A 103 4.32 5.12 -2.28
CA SER A 103 4.59 6.04 -1.17
C SER A 103 4.86 5.29 0.14
N ALA A 104 5.58 5.90 1.09
CA ALA A 104 5.79 5.33 2.42
C ALA A 104 4.50 5.36 3.25
N THR A 105 3.85 6.52 3.32
CA THR A 105 2.61 6.77 4.07
C THR A 105 1.92 7.98 3.47
N ILE A 106 0.58 8.02 3.53
CA ILE A 106 -0.21 9.18 3.07
C ILE A 106 -1.21 9.58 4.16
N THR A 107 -1.22 10.87 4.50
CA THR A 107 -2.27 11.46 5.35
C THR A 107 -3.19 12.34 4.50
N ILE A 108 -4.49 12.22 4.70
CA ILE A 108 -5.52 12.98 4.00
C ILE A 108 -6.41 13.65 5.05
N ASP A 109 -6.32 14.97 5.14
CA ASP A 109 -6.87 15.76 6.24
C ASP A 109 -7.85 16.82 5.72
N ASP A 110 -8.99 17.00 6.40
CA ASP A 110 -9.93 18.10 6.16
C ASP A 110 -10.45 18.22 4.70
N CYS A 111 -10.38 17.15 3.92
CA CYS A 111 -10.76 17.15 2.51
C CYS A 111 -12.27 16.92 2.30
N VAL A 112 -12.87 17.64 1.35
CA VAL A 112 -14.32 17.61 1.08
C VAL A 112 -14.61 17.38 -0.41
N ASN A 113 -15.53 16.45 -0.71
CA ASN A 113 -16.01 16.13 -2.05
C ASN A 113 -14.89 15.87 -3.08
N CYS A 114 -13.82 15.20 -2.66
CA CYS A 114 -12.71 14.87 -3.54
C CYS A 114 -12.82 13.46 -4.16
N ARG A 115 -12.16 13.26 -5.30
CA ARG A 115 -11.99 11.98 -5.99
C ARG A 115 -10.52 11.63 -5.96
N ILE A 116 -10.13 10.52 -5.33
CA ILE A 116 -8.71 10.26 -5.00
C ILE A 116 -8.28 8.87 -5.48
N VAL A 117 -7.26 8.79 -6.31
CA VAL A 117 -6.54 7.55 -6.60
C VAL A 117 -5.18 7.60 -5.93
N LEU A 118 -4.90 6.62 -5.06
CA LEU A 118 -3.61 6.44 -4.42
C LEU A 118 -2.94 5.16 -4.95
N GLY A 119 -1.73 5.32 -5.47
CA GLY A 119 -0.83 4.20 -5.74
C GLY A 119 -0.41 3.48 -4.45
N PRO A 120 0.27 2.33 -4.57
CA PRO A 120 0.62 1.46 -3.45
C PRO A 120 1.38 2.17 -2.31
N VAL A 121 0.78 2.17 -1.13
CA VAL A 121 1.33 2.79 0.08
C VAL A 121 1.90 1.74 1.02
N LYS A 122 3.23 1.72 1.18
CA LYS A 122 3.97 0.71 1.97
C LYS A 122 3.51 0.57 3.41
N GLY A 123 3.11 1.68 4.04
CA GLY A 123 2.60 1.74 5.40
C GLY A 123 1.12 2.13 5.42
N SER A 124 0.82 3.17 6.19
CA SER A 124 -0.55 3.62 6.43
C SER A 124 -1.07 4.62 5.40
N VAL A 125 -2.35 4.49 5.07
CA VAL A 125 -3.19 5.59 4.58
C VAL A 125 -4.13 5.99 5.70
N PHE A 126 -4.12 7.27 6.08
CA PHE A 126 -4.95 7.78 7.17
C PHE A 126 -5.79 8.97 6.70
N PHE A 127 -7.11 8.79 6.66
CA PHE A 127 -8.08 9.87 6.46
C PHE A 127 -8.53 10.45 7.81
N ARG A 128 -8.52 11.78 7.94
CA ARG A 128 -9.01 12.50 9.13
C ARG A 128 -9.94 13.63 8.71
N ASP A 129 -11.07 13.77 9.39
CA ASP A 129 -12.04 14.88 9.24
C ASP A 129 -12.64 15.05 7.82
N CYS A 130 -12.45 14.04 6.96
CA CYS A 130 -12.78 14.04 5.53
C CYS A 130 -14.25 13.70 5.24
N LYS A 131 -14.81 14.33 4.18
CA LYS A 131 -16.25 14.26 3.88
C LYS A 131 -16.52 14.08 2.38
N GLU A 132 -17.43 13.18 2.02
CA GLU A 132 -17.90 12.96 0.63
C GLU A 132 -16.79 12.55 -0.35
N ILE A 133 -15.78 11.84 0.16
CA ILE A 133 -14.66 11.31 -0.61
C ILE A 133 -15.09 10.06 -1.37
N LYS A 134 -14.65 9.93 -2.62
CA LYS A 134 -14.64 8.63 -3.31
C LYS A 134 -13.21 8.31 -3.72
N CYS A 135 -12.72 7.11 -3.43
CA CYS A 135 -11.31 6.80 -3.65
C CYS A 135 -11.00 5.36 -4.04
N VAL A 136 -9.84 5.19 -4.68
CA VAL A 136 -9.20 3.90 -4.97
C VAL A 136 -7.85 3.90 -4.25
N VAL A 137 -7.62 2.93 -3.36
CA VAL A 137 -6.48 2.94 -2.43
C VAL A 137 -5.86 1.55 -2.31
N ALA A 138 -4.54 1.45 -2.46
CA ALA A 138 -3.76 0.28 -2.08
C ALA A 138 -2.78 0.63 -0.95
N CYS A 139 -2.82 -0.10 0.17
CA CYS A 139 -1.99 0.20 1.34
C CYS A 139 -1.73 -1.04 2.22
N GLN A 140 -0.75 -0.95 3.13
CA GLN A 140 -0.60 -1.94 4.18
C GLN A 140 -1.70 -1.79 5.24
N GLN A 141 -1.91 -0.57 5.74
CA GLN A 141 -2.88 -0.25 6.79
C GLN A 141 -3.83 0.87 6.35
N PHE A 142 -5.13 0.62 6.38
CA PHE A 142 -6.15 1.63 6.13
C PHE A 142 -6.76 2.12 7.44
N ARG A 143 -6.80 3.44 7.65
CA ARG A 143 -7.37 4.06 8.86
C ARG A 143 -8.25 5.26 8.48
N THR A 144 -9.39 5.41 9.14
CA THR A 144 -10.18 6.66 9.11
C THR A 144 -10.53 7.13 10.51
N ARG A 145 -10.54 8.45 10.73
CA ARG A 145 -11.10 9.06 11.93
C ARG A 145 -11.96 10.27 11.55
N ASP A 146 -13.10 10.46 12.23
CA ASP A 146 -13.97 11.64 12.06
C ASP A 146 -14.48 11.85 10.61
N CYS A 147 -14.57 10.77 9.82
CA CYS A 147 -14.90 10.81 8.40
C CYS A 147 -16.38 10.54 8.10
N LYS A 148 -16.91 11.08 6.99
CA LYS A 148 -18.33 10.92 6.63
C LYS A 148 -18.58 10.73 5.13
N LYS A 149 -19.45 9.77 4.78
CA LYS A 149 -19.82 9.43 3.40
C LYS A 149 -18.59 9.16 2.53
N MET A 150 -17.92 8.03 2.73
CA MET A 150 -16.77 7.65 1.90
C MET A 150 -17.07 6.39 1.10
N ASP A 151 -16.87 6.41 -0.23
CA ASP A 151 -16.94 5.21 -1.08
C ASP A 151 -15.51 4.81 -1.49
N ILE A 152 -15.04 3.63 -1.08
CA ILE A 152 -13.62 3.26 -1.07
C ILE A 152 -13.42 1.91 -1.79
N PHE A 153 -12.68 1.89 -2.90
CA PHE A 153 -12.18 0.66 -3.55
C PHE A 153 -10.80 0.34 -2.98
N LEU A 154 -10.70 -0.69 -2.15
CA LEU A 154 -9.57 -0.89 -1.25
C LEU A 154 -8.77 -2.17 -1.56
N CYS A 155 -7.44 -2.03 -1.48
CA CYS A 155 -6.50 -3.12 -1.25
C CYS A 155 -5.79 -2.86 0.08
N CYS A 156 -6.01 -3.72 1.08
CA CYS A 156 -5.45 -3.52 2.43
C CYS A 156 -4.84 -4.82 2.96
N ALA A 157 -3.53 -4.80 3.25
CA ALA A 157 -2.81 -5.99 3.73
C ALA A 157 -3.19 -6.41 5.15
N THR A 158 -3.60 -5.47 6.00
CA THR A 158 -4.18 -5.72 7.34
C THR A 158 -5.69 -5.50 7.35
N GLN A 159 -6.35 -5.75 8.48
CA GLN A 159 -7.74 -5.36 8.72
C GLN A 159 -7.90 -3.83 8.58
N PRO A 160 -8.82 -3.32 7.73
CA PRO A 160 -9.13 -1.89 7.65
C PRO A 160 -9.82 -1.40 8.92
N ILE A 161 -9.49 -0.18 9.35
CA ILE A 161 -9.97 0.42 10.61
C ILE A 161 -10.76 1.71 10.35
N ILE A 162 -11.90 1.85 11.02
CA ILE A 162 -12.64 3.12 11.15
C ILE A 162 -12.85 3.50 12.61
N GLU A 163 -12.89 4.80 12.89
CA GLU A 163 -13.15 5.40 14.20
C GLU A 163 -13.95 6.71 13.99
N SER A 164 -14.96 6.97 14.83
CA SER A 164 -15.82 8.17 14.79
C SER A 164 -16.38 8.51 13.39
N SER A 165 -16.59 7.50 12.54
CA SER A 165 -16.86 7.69 11.10
C SER A 165 -18.21 7.09 10.69
N THR A 166 -18.91 7.68 9.73
CA THR A 166 -20.27 7.27 9.33
C THR A 166 -20.51 7.25 7.82
N GLY A 167 -21.26 6.24 7.34
CA GLY A 167 -21.57 6.09 5.92
C GLY A 167 -20.36 5.68 5.08
N MET A 168 -19.52 4.80 5.63
CA MET A 168 -18.32 4.28 4.98
C MET A 168 -18.68 3.08 4.11
N LYS A 169 -18.32 3.06 2.82
CA LYS A 169 -18.62 1.94 1.92
C LYS A 169 -17.36 1.40 1.29
N PHE A 170 -17.21 0.08 1.32
CA PHE A 170 -16.00 -0.59 0.83
C PHE A 170 -16.29 -1.50 -0.36
N GLY A 171 -15.41 -1.48 -1.36
CA GLY A 171 -15.35 -2.39 -2.50
C GLY A 171 -13.92 -2.92 -2.69
N CYS A 172 -13.75 -3.98 -3.48
CA CYS A 172 -12.41 -4.46 -3.83
C CYS A 172 -11.69 -3.45 -4.72
N PHE A 173 -10.36 -3.31 -4.56
CA PHE A 173 -9.54 -2.54 -5.49
C PHE A 173 -9.69 -3.04 -6.93
N GLN A 174 -9.96 -2.13 -7.85
CA GLN A 174 -10.11 -2.40 -9.28
C GLN A 174 -9.46 -1.26 -10.07
N TYR A 175 -8.19 -1.44 -10.44
CA TYR A 175 -7.42 -0.43 -11.16
C TYR A 175 -6.19 -1.03 -11.87
N TYR A 176 -5.80 -0.39 -12.96
CA TYR A 176 -4.62 -0.71 -13.74
C TYR A 176 -3.97 0.56 -14.30
N TYR A 177 -2.64 0.62 -14.24
CA TYR A 177 -1.79 1.36 -15.18
C TYR A 177 -0.45 0.59 -15.32
N PRO A 178 0.34 0.79 -16.39
CA PRO A 178 1.47 -0.09 -16.70
C PRO A 178 2.51 -0.25 -15.58
N GLU A 179 2.78 0.83 -14.85
CA GLU A 179 3.77 0.90 -13.78
C GLU A 179 3.27 0.33 -12.44
N LEU A 180 1.95 0.17 -12.28
CA LEU A 180 1.31 -0.18 -11.00
C LEU A 180 1.82 -1.49 -10.41
N ALA A 181 2.12 -2.50 -11.23
CA ALA A 181 2.68 -3.77 -10.77
C ALA A 181 4.07 -3.61 -10.13
N PHE A 182 4.90 -2.70 -10.64
CA PHE A 182 6.19 -2.37 -10.03
C PHE A 182 5.99 -1.55 -8.75
N HIS A 183 5.07 -0.59 -8.74
CA HIS A 183 4.75 0.18 -7.53
C HIS A 183 4.26 -0.70 -6.38
N PHE A 184 3.49 -1.78 -6.65
CA PHE A 184 3.09 -2.76 -5.62
C PHE A 184 4.33 -3.47 -5.03
N LYS A 185 5.24 -3.92 -5.90
CA LYS A 185 6.51 -4.55 -5.51
C LYS A 185 7.41 -3.62 -4.69
N ASP A 186 7.57 -2.37 -5.12
CA ASP A 186 8.44 -1.38 -4.46
C ASP A 186 7.85 -0.91 -3.11
N ALA A 187 6.52 -0.86 -3.00
CA ALA A 187 5.82 -0.70 -1.72
C ALA A 187 5.93 -1.94 -0.81
N GLY A 188 6.34 -3.10 -1.32
CA GLY A 188 6.37 -4.36 -0.58
C GLY A 188 4.98 -4.94 -0.29
N LEU A 189 3.98 -4.62 -1.13
CA LEU A 189 2.62 -5.11 -1.00
C LEU A 189 2.36 -6.27 -1.98
N SER A 190 1.91 -7.41 -1.46
CA SER A 190 1.37 -8.47 -2.31
C SER A 190 -0.02 -8.10 -2.83
N ILE A 191 -0.23 -8.28 -4.14
CA ILE A 191 -1.55 -8.17 -4.77
C ILE A 191 -2.55 -9.24 -4.28
N PHE A 192 -2.06 -10.30 -3.62
CA PHE A 192 -2.89 -11.38 -3.09
C PHE A 192 -3.29 -11.17 -1.63
N ASN A 193 -2.72 -10.18 -0.91
CA ASN A 193 -3.06 -9.91 0.48
C ASN A 193 -4.03 -8.72 0.57
N ASN A 194 -5.33 -9.00 0.46
CA ASN A 194 -6.38 -7.98 0.49
C ASN A 194 -7.56 -8.32 1.40
N ASN A 195 -7.73 -7.56 2.49
CA ASN A 195 -8.79 -7.72 3.51
C ASN A 195 -9.88 -6.63 3.43
N TRP A 196 -10.08 -6.04 2.24
CA TRP A 196 -10.92 -4.85 2.00
C TRP A 196 -12.33 -4.86 2.62
N SER A 197 -12.92 -6.03 2.86
CA SER A 197 -14.29 -6.20 3.38
C SER A 197 -14.38 -6.49 4.89
N ASN A 198 -13.27 -6.78 5.56
CA ASN A 198 -13.25 -7.15 6.98
C ASN A 198 -12.99 -5.90 7.83
N ILE A 199 -13.98 -5.03 8.00
CA ILE A 199 -13.78 -3.72 8.64
C ILE A 199 -13.88 -3.83 10.16
N HIS A 200 -12.89 -3.27 10.87
CA HIS A 200 -12.98 -3.04 12.31
C HIS A 200 -13.45 -1.61 12.60
N ASP A 201 -14.51 -1.48 13.39
CA ASP A 201 -15.04 -0.20 13.88
C ASP A 201 -14.77 -0.07 15.38
N PHE A 202 -13.97 0.94 15.76
CA PHE A 202 -13.68 1.24 17.17
C PHE A 202 -14.83 1.93 17.91
N THR A 203 -15.84 2.42 17.19
CA THR A 203 -16.92 3.27 17.67
C THR A 203 -18.31 2.81 17.20
N PRO A 204 -18.66 1.51 17.33
CA PRO A 204 -19.94 1.01 16.85
C PRO A 204 -21.10 1.63 17.63
N VAL A 205 -22.12 2.11 16.91
CA VAL A 205 -23.35 2.66 17.50
C VAL A 205 -24.43 1.59 17.51
N SER A 206 -25.01 1.32 18.67
CA SER A 206 -26.02 0.27 18.84
C SER A 206 -27.27 0.53 17.99
N GLY A 207 -27.52 -0.33 17.00
CA GLY A 207 -28.67 -0.23 16.09
C GLY A 207 -28.40 0.54 14.79
N GLU A 208 -27.19 1.07 14.61
CA GLU A 208 -26.76 1.71 13.37
C GLU A 208 -25.56 0.96 12.78
N THR A 209 -25.36 1.07 11.47
CA THR A 209 -24.18 0.51 10.79
C THR A 209 -23.34 1.64 10.21
N ASN A 210 -22.20 1.92 10.83
CA ASN A 210 -21.28 2.98 10.41
C ASN A 210 -20.67 2.71 9.02
N TRP A 211 -20.60 1.44 8.62
CA TRP A 211 -20.06 1.01 7.34
C TRP A 211 -20.93 -0.04 6.63
N SER A 212 -20.73 -0.19 5.32
CA SER A 212 -21.28 -1.26 4.50
C SER A 212 -20.30 -1.65 3.40
N LEU A 213 -20.66 -2.65 2.60
CA LEU A 213 -20.00 -2.90 1.32
C LEU A 213 -20.73 -2.12 0.21
N LEU A 214 -19.99 -1.73 -0.83
CA LEU A 214 -20.55 -1.21 -2.09
C LEU A 214 -21.33 -2.34 -2.81
N PRO A 215 -22.22 -2.03 -3.77
CA PRO A 215 -22.77 -3.03 -4.68
C PRO A 215 -21.68 -3.85 -5.39
N GLU A 216 -21.96 -5.10 -5.79
CA GLU A 216 -20.99 -5.93 -6.53
C GLU A 216 -20.76 -5.42 -7.97
N ASP A 217 -21.77 -4.74 -8.54
CA ASP A 217 -21.77 -4.10 -9.86
C ASP A 217 -21.31 -2.62 -9.82
N ALA A 218 -20.77 -2.14 -8.69
CA ALA A 218 -20.38 -0.74 -8.52
C ALA A 218 -19.23 -0.32 -9.46
N SER A 219 -19.55 0.48 -10.47
CA SER A 219 -18.58 1.01 -11.42
C SER A 219 -17.57 1.94 -10.75
N VAL A 220 -16.28 1.62 -10.88
CA VAL A 220 -15.18 2.49 -10.42
C VAL A 220 -15.27 3.87 -11.07
N LEU A 221 -15.63 3.96 -12.37
CA LEU A 221 -15.66 5.22 -13.11
C LEU A 221 -16.76 6.19 -12.64
N GLU A 222 -17.90 5.67 -12.17
CA GLU A 222 -18.97 6.49 -11.57
C GLU A 222 -18.60 7.03 -10.19
N HIS A 223 -17.59 6.43 -9.57
CA HIS A 223 -17.08 6.85 -8.27
C HIS A 223 -15.86 7.75 -8.41
N VAL A 224 -14.87 7.34 -9.21
CA VAL A 224 -13.61 8.04 -9.43
C VAL A 224 -13.35 8.08 -10.94
N PRO A 225 -13.61 9.23 -11.60
CA PRO A 225 -13.43 9.34 -13.05
C PRO A 225 -11.96 9.22 -13.43
N LEU A 226 -11.70 8.96 -14.72
CA LEU A 226 -10.36 9.11 -15.28
C LEU A 226 -9.94 10.59 -15.27
N PRO A 227 -8.63 10.90 -15.20
CA PRO A 227 -8.14 12.25 -15.43
C PRO A 227 -8.53 12.76 -16.82
N ASP A 228 -8.72 14.08 -16.95
CA ASP A 228 -9.06 14.72 -18.23
C ASP A 228 -7.98 14.44 -19.30
N SER A 229 -8.38 14.28 -20.57
CA SER A 229 -7.46 13.94 -21.67
C SER A 229 -6.36 14.99 -21.91
N GLU A 230 -6.61 16.23 -21.51
CA GLU A 230 -5.65 17.34 -21.60
C GLU A 230 -4.87 17.60 -20.31
N SER A 231 -5.15 16.85 -19.24
CA SER A 231 -4.40 16.95 -17.99
C SER A 231 -2.94 16.45 -18.12
N GLU A 232 -2.12 16.74 -17.12
CA GLU A 232 -0.75 16.20 -17.04
C GLU A 232 -0.70 14.66 -17.03
N PHE A 233 -1.80 14.00 -16.66
CA PHE A 233 -1.90 12.55 -16.52
C PHE A 233 -2.13 11.79 -17.83
N LYS A 234 -2.29 12.47 -18.97
CA LYS A 234 -2.64 11.85 -20.26
C LYS A 234 -1.66 10.79 -20.80
N SER A 235 -0.45 10.72 -20.24
CA SER A 235 0.51 9.65 -20.53
C SER A 235 0.21 8.33 -19.82
N VAL A 236 -0.53 8.37 -18.70
CA VAL A 236 -0.80 7.21 -17.85
C VAL A 236 -1.95 6.40 -18.43
N ARG A 237 -1.66 5.17 -18.88
CA ARG A 237 -2.62 4.31 -19.59
C ARG A 237 -3.51 3.54 -18.62
N ILE A 238 -4.47 4.26 -18.04
CA ILE A 238 -5.37 3.74 -17.02
C ILE A 238 -6.38 2.75 -17.62
N SER A 239 -6.75 1.74 -16.84
CA SER A 239 -7.96 0.96 -17.05
C SER A 239 -8.59 0.61 -15.70
N THR A 240 -9.92 0.65 -15.66
CA THR A 240 -10.76 0.25 -14.52
C THR A 240 -11.53 -1.03 -14.83
N GLU A 241 -11.17 -1.77 -15.87
CA GLU A 241 -11.80 -3.05 -16.21
C GLU A 241 -11.42 -4.13 -15.20
N ALA A 242 -12.39 -4.94 -14.77
CA ALA A 242 -12.18 -6.02 -13.81
C ALA A 242 -11.06 -6.98 -14.25
N SER A 243 -11.11 -7.43 -15.50
CA SER A 243 -10.12 -8.34 -16.12
C SER A 243 -8.72 -7.75 -16.28
N ARG A 244 -8.56 -6.44 -16.11
CA ARG A 244 -7.25 -5.75 -16.20
C ARG A 244 -6.68 -5.38 -14.83
N SER A 245 -7.45 -5.50 -13.75
CA SER A 245 -7.02 -5.08 -12.42
C SER A 245 -5.71 -5.75 -11.97
N ILE A 246 -4.82 -4.95 -11.39
CA ILE A 246 -3.59 -5.46 -10.78
C ILE A 246 -3.88 -6.26 -9.50
N VAL A 247 -4.94 -5.94 -8.76
CA VAL A 247 -5.42 -6.75 -7.63
C VAL A 247 -6.56 -7.64 -8.14
N PRO A 248 -6.50 -8.97 -7.95
CA PRO A 248 -7.64 -9.85 -8.25
C PRO A 248 -8.90 -9.39 -7.51
N LEU A 249 -10.03 -9.35 -8.21
CA LEU A 249 -11.31 -9.01 -7.59
C LEU A 249 -11.76 -10.19 -6.73
N THR A 250 -11.95 -9.96 -5.43
CA THR A 250 -12.40 -10.97 -4.47
C THR A 250 -13.79 -10.63 -3.94
N LYS A 251 -14.63 -11.65 -3.71
CA LYS A 251 -15.97 -11.49 -3.11
C LYS A 251 -15.88 -11.11 -1.62
N GLY A 252 -14.79 -11.46 -0.94
CA GLY A 252 -14.50 -11.10 0.44
C GLY A 252 -15.55 -11.64 1.41
N GLY A 253 -15.87 -10.85 2.44
CA GLY A 253 -16.87 -11.15 3.46
C GLY A 253 -18.33 -11.02 3.01
N ARG A 254 -18.61 -11.01 1.71
CA ARG A 254 -19.99 -11.08 1.19
C ARG A 254 -20.54 -12.49 1.37
N ARG A 255 -21.86 -12.61 1.30
CA ARG A 255 -22.55 -13.92 1.33
C ARG A 255 -22.12 -14.77 0.13
N LYS A 256 -21.70 -16.00 0.39
CA LYS A 256 -21.44 -17.03 -0.63
C LYS A 256 -22.74 -17.56 -1.21
N GLU A 257 -22.69 -18.03 -2.45
CA GLU A 257 -23.86 -18.57 -3.17
C GLU A 257 -23.93 -20.09 -3.10
N SER A 258 -22.77 -20.77 -3.05
CA SER A 258 -22.66 -22.17 -2.69
C SER A 258 -22.06 -22.33 -1.28
N GLU A 259 -22.41 -23.42 -0.60
CA GLU A 259 -21.74 -23.86 0.63
C GLU A 259 -20.40 -24.57 0.33
N GLU A 260 -20.13 -24.91 -0.93
CA GLU A 260 -18.90 -25.59 -1.35
C GLU A 260 -17.78 -24.59 -1.67
N SER A 261 -16.63 -24.77 -1.04
CA SER A 261 -15.41 -23.99 -1.31
C SER A 261 -14.25 -24.94 -1.60
N CYS A 262 -13.22 -24.48 -2.32
CA CYS A 262 -11.99 -25.21 -2.59
C CYS A 262 -10.78 -24.35 -2.23
N LEU A 263 -9.82 -24.91 -1.48
CA LEU A 263 -8.50 -24.30 -1.32
C LEU A 263 -7.61 -24.74 -2.50
N PHE A 264 -7.02 -23.77 -3.20
CA PHE A 264 -5.98 -24.00 -4.20
C PHE A 264 -4.71 -23.24 -3.78
N VAL A 265 -3.57 -23.92 -3.67
CA VAL A 265 -2.30 -23.31 -3.26
C VAL A 265 -1.21 -23.59 -4.30
N PHE A 266 -0.61 -22.51 -4.80
CA PHE A 266 0.64 -22.55 -5.56
C PHE A 266 1.84 -22.36 -4.62
N PHE A 267 2.86 -23.18 -4.80
CA PHE A 267 4.16 -22.99 -4.14
C PHE A 267 5.03 -22.00 -4.93
N ALA A 268 6.08 -21.50 -4.30
CA ALA A 268 6.96 -20.50 -4.90
C ALA A 268 7.75 -21.04 -6.12
N GLY A 269 7.76 -20.25 -7.19
CA GLY A 269 8.49 -20.48 -8.44
C GLY A 269 8.29 -19.33 -9.42
N ASP A 270 9.04 -19.33 -10.53
CA ASP A 270 9.15 -18.18 -11.45
C ASP A 270 7.80 -17.74 -12.07
N TYR A 271 6.83 -18.66 -12.15
CA TYR A 271 5.52 -18.44 -12.79
C TYR A 271 4.35 -18.40 -11.81
N THR A 272 4.57 -18.44 -10.48
CA THR A 272 3.50 -18.55 -9.46
C THR A 272 2.41 -17.49 -9.63
N THR A 273 2.77 -16.21 -9.78
CA THR A 273 1.80 -15.11 -9.99
C THR A 273 1.03 -15.23 -11.30
N ALA A 274 1.67 -15.69 -12.37
CA ALA A 274 1.03 -15.87 -13.68
C ALA A 274 0.07 -17.06 -13.67
N ASN A 275 0.47 -18.17 -13.03
CA ASN A 275 -0.36 -19.36 -12.86
C ASN A 275 -1.58 -19.08 -11.97
N ALA A 276 -1.41 -18.33 -10.87
CA ALA A 276 -2.52 -17.90 -10.02
C ALA A 276 -3.53 -17.04 -10.80
N ARG A 277 -3.08 -16.07 -11.61
CA ARG A 277 -3.98 -15.31 -12.50
C ARG A 277 -4.71 -16.20 -13.51
N LYS A 278 -3.97 -17.09 -14.20
CA LYS A 278 -4.54 -18.02 -15.17
C LYS A 278 -5.63 -18.92 -14.55
N LEU A 279 -5.44 -19.36 -13.30
CA LEU A 279 -6.46 -20.11 -12.55
C LEU A 279 -7.68 -19.24 -12.25
N ILE A 280 -7.50 -17.99 -11.83
CA ILE A 280 -8.60 -17.06 -11.55
C ILE A 280 -9.42 -16.79 -12.82
N ASP A 281 -8.74 -16.54 -13.96
CA ASP A 281 -9.39 -16.29 -15.24
C ASP A 281 -10.22 -17.51 -15.71
N GLU A 282 -9.67 -18.72 -15.59
CA GLU A 282 -10.37 -19.97 -15.94
C GLU A 282 -11.49 -20.33 -14.96
N ALA A 283 -11.32 -20.10 -13.66
CA ALA A 283 -12.36 -20.29 -12.67
C ALA A 283 -13.54 -19.34 -12.93
N THR A 284 -13.25 -18.08 -13.24
CA THR A 284 -14.26 -17.06 -13.60
C THR A 284 -14.99 -17.44 -14.90
N SER A 285 -14.30 -18.05 -15.88
CA SER A 285 -14.93 -18.50 -17.14
C SER A 285 -15.87 -19.71 -16.97
N LYS A 286 -15.82 -20.36 -15.81
CA LYS A 286 -16.67 -21.50 -15.39
C LYS A 286 -17.67 -21.11 -14.28
N ASP A 287 -17.99 -19.81 -14.16
CA ASP A 287 -18.92 -19.26 -13.17
C ASP A 287 -18.54 -19.51 -11.69
N MET A 288 -17.26 -19.83 -11.40
CA MET A 288 -16.76 -19.93 -10.02
C MET A 288 -16.36 -18.55 -9.49
N VAL A 289 -16.47 -18.38 -8.18
CA VAL A 289 -16.23 -17.09 -7.52
C VAL A 289 -14.97 -17.14 -6.66
N LEU A 290 -14.06 -16.20 -6.87
CA LEU A 290 -12.90 -15.99 -6.00
C LEU A 290 -13.33 -15.29 -4.70
N ILE A 291 -13.30 -15.99 -3.58
CA ILE A 291 -13.69 -15.46 -2.27
C ILE A 291 -12.58 -14.61 -1.68
N GLN A 292 -11.37 -15.14 -1.63
CA GLN A 292 -10.19 -14.45 -1.10
C GLN A 292 -8.90 -15.11 -1.58
N THR A 293 -7.79 -14.41 -1.37
CA THR A 293 -6.43 -14.89 -1.63
C THR A 293 -5.52 -14.55 -0.46
N LYS A 294 -4.38 -15.23 -0.34
CA LYS A 294 -3.25 -14.82 0.52
C LYS A 294 -1.93 -15.20 -0.13
N GLU A 295 -0.90 -14.40 0.12
CA GLU A 295 0.50 -14.75 -0.07
C GLU A 295 1.21 -14.74 1.28
N VAL A 296 1.71 -15.90 1.71
CA VAL A 296 2.27 -16.09 3.07
C VAL A 296 3.45 -17.06 3.07
N SER A 297 4.48 -16.79 3.86
CA SER A 297 5.62 -17.69 4.04
C SER A 297 5.33 -18.69 5.16
N MET A 298 5.48 -20.00 4.92
CA MET A 298 5.22 -21.03 5.94
C MET A 298 6.53 -21.57 6.53
N ARG A 299 6.52 -21.97 7.81
CA ARG A 299 7.61 -22.80 8.37
C ARG A 299 7.27 -24.28 8.22
N PRO A 300 8.26 -25.20 8.21
CA PRO A 300 8.01 -26.65 8.16
C PRO A 300 7.01 -27.17 9.21
N GLU A 301 7.04 -26.59 10.40
CA GLU A 301 6.13 -26.89 11.51
C GLU A 301 4.67 -26.45 11.28
N ASP A 302 4.42 -25.44 10.43
CA ASP A 302 3.07 -25.00 10.08
C ASP A 302 2.43 -25.93 9.02
N VAL A 303 3.22 -26.63 8.19
CA VAL A 303 2.75 -27.49 7.08
C VAL A 303 1.82 -28.60 7.56
N ASN A 304 2.21 -29.33 8.61
CA ASN A 304 1.42 -30.44 9.16
C ASN A 304 0.11 -29.96 9.79
N ARG A 305 0.09 -28.74 10.36
CA ARG A 305 -1.15 -28.16 10.92
C ARG A 305 -2.12 -27.74 9.82
N VAL A 306 -1.60 -27.15 8.74
CA VAL A 306 -2.42 -26.57 7.66
C VAL A 306 -2.94 -27.63 6.69
N PHE A 307 -2.07 -28.50 6.19
CA PHE A 307 -2.40 -29.48 5.16
C PHE A 307 -2.72 -30.89 5.71
N GLN A 308 -2.54 -31.11 7.01
CA GLN A 308 -2.90 -32.34 7.73
C GLN A 308 -2.43 -33.62 7.00
N ASN A 309 -3.37 -34.49 6.59
CA ASN A 309 -3.07 -35.76 5.90
C ASN A 309 -2.35 -35.57 4.54
N SER A 310 -2.48 -34.39 3.93
CA SER A 310 -1.89 -34.03 2.64
C SER A 310 -0.54 -33.30 2.77
N ALA A 311 0.03 -33.21 3.98
CA ALA A 311 1.29 -32.53 4.24
C ALA A 311 2.53 -33.26 3.67
N GLU A 312 2.41 -34.54 3.31
CA GLU A 312 3.53 -35.35 2.82
C GLU A 312 4.16 -34.73 1.55
N GLY A 313 5.48 -34.56 1.59
CA GLY A 313 6.24 -33.95 0.49
C GLY A 313 6.02 -32.44 0.30
N LEU A 314 5.17 -31.74 1.07
CA LEU A 314 4.97 -30.29 0.90
C LEU A 314 6.08 -29.43 1.56
N THR A 315 6.77 -29.99 2.54
CA THR A 315 7.80 -29.28 3.33
C THR A 315 8.99 -28.79 2.50
N GLU A 316 9.35 -29.46 1.40
CA GLU A 316 10.43 -29.00 0.49
C GLU A 316 10.00 -27.84 -0.43
N TRP A 317 8.69 -27.58 -0.56
CA TRP A 317 8.15 -26.58 -1.48
C TRP A 317 7.91 -25.24 -0.78
N ILE A 318 7.46 -25.26 0.47
CA ILE A 318 7.30 -24.04 1.29
C ILE A 318 8.64 -23.36 1.62
N THR A 319 9.75 -24.08 1.60
CA THR A 319 11.09 -23.49 1.79
C THR A 319 11.60 -22.70 0.58
N LYS A 320 10.91 -22.76 -0.57
CA LYS A 320 11.29 -22.04 -1.80
C LYS A 320 10.84 -20.56 -1.79
N GLY A 321 9.92 -20.20 -0.90
CA GLY A 321 9.35 -18.85 -0.77
C GLY A 321 7.91 -18.87 -0.29
N SER A 322 7.25 -17.72 -0.31
CA SER A 322 5.82 -17.61 0.04
C SER A 322 4.95 -18.47 -0.89
N VAL A 323 3.93 -19.10 -0.30
CA VAL A 323 2.87 -19.76 -1.06
C VAL A 323 1.76 -18.77 -1.38
N VAL A 324 1.09 -18.96 -2.53
CA VAL A 324 -0.08 -18.18 -2.93
C VAL A 324 -1.31 -19.08 -2.87
N ALA A 325 -2.23 -18.78 -1.95
CA ALA A 325 -3.49 -19.47 -1.77
C ALA A 325 -4.66 -18.69 -2.37
N LEU A 326 -5.63 -19.44 -2.88
CA LEU A 326 -6.88 -18.96 -3.43
C LEU A 326 -8.02 -19.79 -2.84
N GLU A 327 -9.08 -19.11 -2.41
CA GLU A 327 -10.35 -19.74 -2.05
C GLU A 327 -11.34 -19.51 -3.20
N LEU A 328 -11.76 -20.59 -3.84
CA LEU A 328 -12.79 -20.59 -4.89
C LEU A 328 -14.10 -21.17 -4.34
N ASN A 329 -15.25 -20.64 -4.77
CA ASN A 329 -16.58 -21.04 -4.34
C ASN A 329 -17.49 -21.29 -5.55
N GLY A 330 -18.33 -22.32 -5.45
CA GLY A 330 -19.25 -22.75 -6.50
C GLY A 330 -19.61 -24.23 -6.36
N ASP A 331 -20.70 -24.67 -6.96
CA ASP A 331 -21.09 -26.09 -6.91
C ASP A 331 -20.17 -26.95 -7.79
N GLY A 332 -19.55 -27.99 -7.21
CA GLY A 332 -18.55 -28.82 -7.89
C GLY A 332 -17.20 -28.11 -8.08
N VAL A 333 -16.94 -27.04 -7.33
CA VAL A 333 -15.68 -26.28 -7.39
C VAL A 333 -14.47 -27.15 -7.07
N VAL A 334 -14.60 -28.16 -6.20
CA VAL A 334 -13.47 -29.04 -5.85
C VAL A 334 -13.07 -29.92 -7.04
N GLU A 335 -14.02 -30.63 -7.66
CA GLU A 335 -13.75 -31.47 -8.83
C GLU A 335 -13.19 -30.64 -10.00
N ALA A 336 -13.74 -29.45 -10.23
CA ALA A 336 -13.30 -28.58 -11.32
C ALA A 336 -11.92 -27.97 -11.06
N CYS A 337 -11.59 -27.61 -9.81
CA CYS A 337 -10.23 -27.17 -9.43
C CYS A 337 -9.19 -28.27 -9.64
N ARG A 338 -9.53 -29.53 -9.35
CA ARG A 338 -8.66 -30.67 -9.59
C ARG A 338 -8.42 -30.90 -11.09
N ALA A 339 -9.47 -30.83 -11.90
CA ALA A 339 -9.33 -30.88 -13.36
C ALA A 339 -8.43 -29.76 -13.91
N MET A 340 -8.61 -28.51 -13.42
CA MET A 340 -7.73 -27.39 -13.79
C MET A 340 -6.27 -27.62 -13.38
N ALA A 341 -6.00 -28.24 -12.23
CA ALA A 341 -4.65 -28.59 -11.82
C ALA A 341 -3.98 -29.58 -12.79
N ASP A 342 -4.69 -30.65 -13.15
CA ASP A 342 -4.16 -31.70 -14.04
C ASP A 342 -4.02 -31.21 -15.49
N GLU A 343 -4.96 -30.42 -16.01
CA GLU A 343 -4.98 -29.95 -17.40
C GLU A 343 -4.05 -28.75 -17.64
N MET A 344 -4.05 -27.77 -16.73
CA MET A 344 -3.39 -26.47 -16.97
C MET A 344 -2.02 -26.32 -16.32
N PHE A 345 -1.77 -27.10 -15.26
CA PHE A 345 -0.60 -26.96 -14.38
C PHE A 345 0.20 -28.25 -14.21
N ASN A 346 0.03 -29.23 -15.12
CA ASN A 346 0.83 -30.44 -15.19
C ASN A 346 2.34 -30.15 -15.07
N GLY A 347 3.04 -30.87 -14.19
CA GLY A 347 4.44 -30.64 -13.85
C GLY A 347 4.72 -29.49 -12.87
N THR A 348 3.73 -28.67 -12.51
CA THR A 348 3.82 -27.69 -11.42
C THR A 348 3.29 -28.30 -10.14
N LYS A 349 4.06 -28.26 -9.05
CA LYS A 349 3.55 -28.67 -7.74
C LYS A 349 2.52 -27.65 -7.25
N VAL A 350 1.31 -28.13 -6.98
CA VAL A 350 0.21 -27.40 -6.35
C VAL A 350 -0.39 -28.24 -5.24
N PHE A 351 -1.16 -27.61 -4.36
CA PHE A 351 -2.12 -28.28 -3.49
C PHE A 351 -3.53 -27.85 -3.91
N VAL A 352 -4.46 -28.80 -3.93
CA VAL A 352 -5.89 -28.58 -4.17
C VAL A 352 -6.64 -29.45 -3.18
N SER A 353 -7.73 -28.94 -2.60
CA SER A 353 -8.60 -29.73 -1.72
C SER A 353 -8.99 -31.07 -2.35
N GLU A 354 -9.03 -32.12 -1.53
CA GLU A 354 -9.24 -33.47 -2.02
C GLU A 354 -10.71 -33.75 -2.35
N SER A 355 -11.64 -33.32 -1.48
CA SER A 355 -13.07 -33.55 -1.64
C SER A 355 -13.92 -32.45 -1.01
N LYS A 356 -15.18 -32.35 -1.44
CA LYS A 356 -16.21 -31.49 -0.85
C LYS A 356 -16.40 -31.66 0.67
N SER A 357 -16.07 -32.82 1.23
CA SER A 357 -16.21 -33.06 2.67
C SER A 357 -15.02 -32.56 3.52
N THR A 358 -13.86 -32.34 2.90
CA THR A 358 -12.64 -31.86 3.60
C THR A 358 -12.28 -30.43 3.24
N SER A 359 -12.71 -29.93 2.08
CA SER A 359 -12.27 -28.63 1.55
C SER A 359 -12.58 -27.42 2.43
N SER A 360 -13.68 -27.43 3.19
CA SER A 360 -13.97 -26.40 4.18
C SER A 360 -12.92 -26.34 5.29
N HIS A 361 -12.42 -27.50 5.73
CA HIS A 361 -11.40 -27.58 6.76
C HIS A 361 -10.03 -27.16 6.21
N ASP A 362 -9.72 -27.47 4.95
CA ASP A 362 -8.50 -26.98 4.27
C ASP A 362 -8.48 -25.44 4.26
N VAL A 363 -9.57 -24.83 3.80
CA VAL A 363 -9.77 -23.37 3.78
C VAL A 363 -9.62 -22.80 5.20
N ASP A 364 -10.40 -23.29 6.17
CA ASP A 364 -10.35 -22.80 7.54
C ASP A 364 -8.93 -22.92 8.14
N ASN A 365 -8.26 -24.07 7.98
CA ASN A 365 -6.90 -24.28 8.48
C ASN A 365 -5.91 -23.28 7.86
N PHE A 366 -5.98 -23.07 6.55
CA PHE A 366 -5.04 -22.20 5.84
C PHE A 366 -5.26 -20.72 6.18
N PHE A 367 -6.49 -20.23 6.08
CA PHE A 367 -6.76 -18.80 6.26
C PHE A 367 -6.66 -18.38 7.73
N ASN A 368 -7.06 -19.23 8.70
CA ASN A 368 -6.77 -18.97 10.12
C ASN A 368 -5.26 -18.91 10.39
N PHE A 369 -4.46 -19.79 9.78
CA PHE A 369 -3.00 -19.72 9.88
C PHE A 369 -2.45 -18.41 9.29
N ALA A 370 -2.86 -18.05 8.08
CA ALA A 370 -2.39 -16.83 7.42
C ALA A 370 -2.74 -15.59 8.25
N ASP A 371 -3.98 -15.48 8.72
CA ASP A 371 -4.44 -14.34 9.54
C ASP A 371 -3.72 -14.25 10.90
N MET A 372 -3.42 -15.39 11.55
CA MET A 372 -2.56 -15.41 12.73
C MET A 372 -1.13 -14.91 12.44
N GLN A 373 -0.61 -15.12 11.23
CA GLN A 373 0.74 -14.72 10.87
C GLN A 373 0.84 -13.25 10.42
N MET A 374 -0.20 -12.68 9.82
CA MET A 374 -0.22 -11.26 9.39
C MET A 374 -0.84 -10.31 10.43
N GLY A 375 -1.47 -10.85 11.47
CA GLY A 375 -1.94 -10.11 12.64
C GLY A 375 -0.85 -9.82 13.69
N LEU A 376 0.37 -10.34 13.47
CA LEU A 376 1.59 -10.10 14.25
C LEU A 376 2.49 -9.06 13.56
#